data_AF-A0A3A2Z282-F1
#
_entry.id   AF-A0A3A2Z282-F1
#
_cell.length_a   1.000
_cell.length_b   1.000
_cell.length_c   1.000
_cell.angle_alpha   90.00
_cell.angle_beta   90.00
_cell.angle_gamma   90.00
#
_symmetry.space_group_name_H-M   'P 1'
#
loop_
_entity.id
_entity.type
_entity.pdbx_description
1 polymer ?
#
loop_
_entity_poly.entity_id
_entity_poly.type
_entity_poly.pdbx_seq_one_letter_code
_entity_poly.pdbx_strand_id
1 'polypeptide(L)'
;MANLLLAKRESTSIQPIGEKWVYNFIKRHDQLKTRFSRRYDYQRAKNEDPKTIREWFDRVQQAIIQYGVQPDDIYNFDETGFAMGLISTAKVVTRAEYYGRRSILQPGNRNWVT
;
A
#
# COMPACT_ATOMS: atom_id res chain seq x y z
N MET A 1 -21.34 -8.98 7.52
CA MET A 1 -20.57 -9.54 8.66
C MET A 1 -21.01 -9.00 10.02
N ALA A 2 -20.98 -7.68 10.28
CA ALA A 2 -21.33 -7.13 11.60
C ALA A 2 -22.78 -7.47 12.06
N ASN A 3 -23.77 -7.35 11.17
CA ASN A 3 -25.15 -7.75 11.46
C ASN A 3 -25.30 -9.26 11.72
N LEU A 4 -24.47 -10.10 11.09
CA LEU A 4 -24.48 -11.55 11.31
C LEU A 4 -23.95 -11.90 12.71
N LEU A 5 -22.92 -11.18 13.17
CA LEU A 5 -22.40 -11.33 14.53
C LEU A 5 -23.39 -10.84 15.58
N LEU A 6 -24.12 -9.76 15.29
CA LEU A 6 -25.20 -9.25 16.15
C LEU A 6 -26.36 -10.26 16.24
N ALA A 7 -26.79 -10.81 15.10
CA ALA A 7 -27.85 -11.82 15.03
C ALA A 7 -27.51 -13.12 15.78
N LYS A 8 -26.22 -13.47 15.87
CA LYS A 8 -25.76 -14.62 16.65
C LYS A 8 -25.72 -14.35 18.16
N ARG A 9 -25.66 -13.09 18.57
CA ARG A 9 -25.57 -12.69 19.99
C ARG A 9 -26.91 -12.37 20.62
N GLU A 10 -27.87 -11.84 19.87
CA GLU A 10 -29.18 -11.45 20.39
C GLU A 10 -30.29 -12.34 19.84
N SER A 11 -31.10 -12.90 20.73
CA SER A 11 -32.19 -13.85 20.44
C SER A 11 -33.54 -13.19 20.17
N THR A 12 -33.64 -11.85 20.16
CA THR A 12 -34.90 -11.14 19.90
C THR A 12 -34.66 -9.83 19.14
N SER A 13 -35.53 -9.54 18.16
CA SER A 13 -35.63 -8.30 17.36
C SER A 13 -34.30 -7.56 17.11
N ILE A 14 -33.52 -8.04 16.15
CA ILE A 14 -32.24 -7.46 15.76
C ILE A 14 -32.49 -6.16 14.98
N GLN A 15 -32.32 -5.01 15.63
CA GLN A 15 -32.20 -3.74 14.91
C GLN A 15 -30.89 -3.75 14.11
N PRO A 16 -30.93 -3.53 12.79
CA PRO A 16 -29.73 -3.55 11.98
C PRO A 16 -28.79 -2.42 12.38
N ILE A 17 -27.49 -2.69 12.33
CA ILE A 17 -26.48 -1.71 12.63
C ILE A 17 -26.56 -0.59 11.58
N GLY A 18 -26.62 0.67 12.03
CA GLY A 18 -26.65 1.83 11.14
C GLY A 18 -25.40 1.95 10.27
N GLU A 19 -25.55 2.50 9.06
CA GLU A 19 -24.49 2.60 8.05
C GLU A 19 -23.19 3.23 8.58
N LYS A 20 -23.32 4.26 9.44
CA LYS A 20 -22.19 5.00 10.02
C LYS A 20 -21.54 4.31 11.22
N TRP A 21 -21.96 3.10 11.60
CA TRP A 21 -21.47 2.45 12.81
C TRP A 21 -19.95 2.24 12.82
N VAL A 22 -19.35 1.84 11.69
CA VAL A 22 -17.89 1.65 11.59
C VAL A 22 -17.17 2.97 11.84
N TYR A 23 -17.64 4.05 11.22
CA TYR A 23 -17.09 5.40 11.40
C TYR A 23 -17.21 5.85 12.87
N ASN A 24 -18.40 5.71 13.45
CA ASN A 24 -18.66 6.08 14.84
C ASN A 24 -17.85 5.23 15.82
N PHE A 25 -17.68 3.94 15.53
CA PHE A 25 -16.86 3.03 16.33
C PHE A 25 -15.40 3.46 16.32
N ILE A 26 -14.81 3.75 15.15
CA ILE A 26 -13.43 4.26 15.05
C ILE A 26 -13.29 5.61 15.75
N LYS A 27 -14.27 6.52 15.59
CA LYS A 27 -14.27 7.85 16.22
C LYS A 27 -14.27 7.77 17.75
N ARG A 28 -14.91 6.77 18.35
CA ARG A 28 -14.96 6.58 19.81
C ARG A 28 -13.70 5.96 20.41
N HIS A 29 -12.84 5.37 19.59
CA HIS A 29 -11.66 4.63 20.05
C HIS A 29 -10.40 5.29 19.47
N ASP A 30 -9.79 6.20 20.22
CA ASP A 30 -8.59 6.91 19.75
C ASP A 30 -7.38 6.02 19.49
N GLN A 31 -7.38 4.81 20.06
CA GLN A 31 -6.42 3.75 19.75
C GLN A 31 -6.57 3.18 18.33
N LEU A 32 -7.63 3.53 17.59
CA LEU A 32 -7.86 3.12 16.22
C LEU A 32 -7.78 4.32 15.28
N LYS A 33 -7.08 4.17 14.15
CA LYS A 33 -7.05 5.17 13.08
C LYS A 33 -7.21 4.50 11.74
N THR A 34 -7.80 5.23 10.79
CA THR A 34 -7.89 4.78 9.41
C THR A 34 -6.72 5.31 8.60
N ARG A 35 -6.14 4.46 7.74
CA ARG A 35 -4.99 4.74 6.90
C ARG A 35 -5.19 4.16 5.50
N PHE A 36 -4.63 4.82 4.49
CA PHE A 36 -4.56 4.24 3.15
C PHE A 36 -3.34 3.33 3.06
N SER A 37 -3.58 2.07 2.73
CA SER A 37 -2.54 1.09 2.41
C SER A 37 -2.33 1.08 0.90
N ARG A 38 -1.08 1.32 0.48
CA ARG A 38 -0.63 1.02 -0.87
C ARG A 38 -0.13 -0.41 -0.88
N ARG A 39 -0.61 -1.19 -1.85
CA ARG A 39 -0.10 -2.54 -2.01
C ARG A 39 1.32 -2.47 -2.57
N TYR A 40 2.24 -3.23 -1.99
CA TYR A 40 3.64 -3.29 -2.42
C TYR A 40 3.90 -4.65 -3.05
N ASP A 41 4.76 -4.67 -4.07
CA ASP A 41 5.06 -5.91 -4.77
C ASP A 41 5.92 -6.81 -3.88
N TYR A 42 5.48 -8.04 -3.65
CA TYR A 42 6.17 -8.98 -2.75
C TYR A 42 7.52 -9.42 -3.31
N GLN A 43 7.61 -9.63 -4.61
CA GLN A 43 8.87 -10.02 -5.23
C GLN A 43 9.85 -8.86 -5.21
N ARG A 44 9.37 -7.62 -5.44
CA ARG A 44 10.19 -6.41 -5.24
C ARG A 44 10.70 -6.32 -3.80
N ALA A 45 9.81 -6.44 -2.81
CA ALA A 45 10.21 -6.40 -1.40
C ALA A 45 11.26 -7.46 -1.04
N LYS A 46 11.16 -8.66 -1.63
CA LYS A 46 12.09 -9.76 -1.38
C LYS A 46 13.46 -9.56 -2.05
N ASN A 47 13.48 -8.88 -3.19
CA ASN A 47 14.68 -8.71 -4.01
C ASN A 47 15.38 -7.34 -3.82
N GLU A 48 14.82 -6.44 -3.00
CA GLU A 48 15.45 -5.18 -2.63
C GLU A 48 16.53 -5.41 -1.57
N ASP A 49 17.78 -5.46 -2.01
CA ASP A 49 18.95 -5.38 -1.13
C ASP A 49 19.45 -3.91 -1.06
N PRO A 50 19.37 -3.26 0.12
CA PRO A 50 19.84 -1.89 0.29
C PRO A 50 21.30 -1.68 -0.12
N LYS A 51 22.16 -2.69 0.03
CA LYS A 51 23.56 -2.61 -0.38
C LYS A 51 23.68 -2.54 -1.90
N THR A 52 23.05 -3.49 -2.60
CA THR A 52 23.01 -3.51 -4.07
C THR A 52 22.43 -2.22 -4.65
N ILE A 53 21.35 -1.69 -4.06
CA ILE A 53 20.73 -0.43 -4.49
C ILE A 53 21.72 0.73 -4.34
N ARG A 54 22.40 0.83 -3.19
CA ARG A 54 23.37 1.91 -2.94
C ARG A 54 24.55 1.83 -3.90
N GLU A 55 25.13 0.64 -4.07
CA GLU A 55 26.25 0.43 -5.00
C GLU A 55 25.89 0.79 -6.44
N TRP A 56 24.64 0.56 -6.86
CA TRP A 56 24.16 1.00 -8.18
C TRP A 56 24.14 2.53 -8.31
N PHE A 57 23.56 3.24 -7.32
CA PHE A 57 23.52 4.70 -7.34
C PHE A 57 24.92 5.32 -7.29
N ASP A 58 25.83 4.75 -6.50
CA ASP A 58 27.22 5.21 -6.43
C ASP A 58 27.91 5.11 -7.80
N ARG A 59 27.69 4.01 -8.54
CA ARG A 59 28.22 3.82 -9.90
C ARG A 59 27.62 4.81 -10.90
N VAL A 60 26.32 5.06 -10.83
CA VAL A 60 25.64 6.04 -11.69
C VAL A 60 26.21 7.44 -11.43
N GLN A 61 26.38 7.82 -10.16
CA GLN A 61 26.97 9.10 -9.79
C GLN A 61 28.41 9.23 -10.30
N GLN A 62 29.22 8.17 -10.19
CA GLN A 62 30.57 8.16 -10.76
C GLN A 62 30.57 8.37 -12.27
N ALA A 63 29.67 7.72 -13.00
CA ALA A 63 29.54 7.89 -14.45
C ALA A 63 29.10 9.32 -14.82
N ILE A 64 28.13 9.89 -14.11
CA ILE A 64 27.68 11.28 -14.32
C ILE A 64 28.87 12.24 -14.17
N ILE A 65 29.68 12.08 -13.12
CA ILE A 65 30.86 12.92 -12.88
C ILE A 65 31.94 12.68 -13.94
N GLN A 66 32.24 11.42 -14.26
CA GLN A 66 33.30 11.05 -15.20
C GLN A 66 33.02 11.59 -16.61
N TYR A 67 31.77 11.53 -17.06
CA TYR A 67 31.37 11.95 -18.40
C TYR A 67 30.80 13.37 -18.46
N GLY A 68 30.73 14.07 -17.32
CA GLY A 68 30.23 15.44 -17.24
C GLY A 68 28.77 15.60 -17.66
N VAL A 69 27.94 14.57 -17.44
CA VAL A 69 26.52 14.56 -17.82
C VAL A 69 25.81 15.67 -17.05
N GLN A 70 25.17 16.59 -17.76
CA GLN A 70 24.42 17.67 -17.13
C GLN A 70 23.11 17.13 -16.55
N PRO A 71 22.60 17.69 -15.44
CA PRO A 71 21.30 17.30 -14.90
C PRO A 71 20.17 17.42 -15.92
N ASP A 72 20.25 18.41 -16.82
CA ASP A 72 19.27 18.64 -17.90
C ASP A 72 19.29 17.54 -18.97
N ASP A 73 20.37 16.75 -19.06
CA ASP A 73 20.52 15.65 -20.01
C ASP A 73 20.08 14.29 -19.42
N ILE A 74 19.52 14.27 -18.20
CA ILE A 74 19.03 13.05 -17.56
C ILE A 74 17.54 12.90 -17.82
N TYR A 75 17.19 11.97 -18.70
CA TYR A 75 15.80 11.66 -19.06
C TYR A 75 15.35 10.36 -18.42
N ASN A 76 14.17 10.36 -17.78
CA ASN A 76 13.50 9.13 -17.37
C ASN A 76 12.78 8.54 -18.59
N PHE A 77 13.13 7.31 -18.96
CA PHE A 77 12.42 6.57 -20.00
C PHE A 77 11.84 5.31 -19.37
N ASP A 78 10.53 5.32 -19.15
CA ASP A 78 9.78 4.17 -18.66
C ASP A 78 8.54 3.90 -19.52
N GLU A 79 8.14 2.63 -19.54
CA GLU A 79 6.90 2.21 -20.18
C GLU A 79 5.75 2.34 -19.18
N THR A 80 4.75 3.16 -19.51
CA THR A 80 3.52 3.25 -18.73
C THR A 80 2.51 2.22 -19.23
N GLY A 81 2.50 1.05 -18.61
CA GLY A 81 1.48 0.03 -18.86
C GLY A 81 0.28 0.12 -17.92
N PHE A 82 -0.89 -0.39 -18.34
CA PHE A 82 -2.02 -0.63 -17.44
C PHE A 82 -1.95 -2.06 -16.91
N ALA A 83 -1.62 -2.21 -15.63
CA ALA A 83 -1.61 -3.52 -15.00
C ALA A 83 -3.04 -3.99 -14.66
N MET A 84 -3.52 -4.99 -15.40
CA MET A 84 -4.80 -5.63 -15.09
C MET A 84 -4.70 -6.42 -13.79
N GLY A 85 -5.77 -6.35 -12.97
CA GLY A 85 -5.83 -7.04 -11.67
C GLY A 85 -5.20 -6.27 -10.50
N LEU A 86 -4.68 -5.06 -10.71
CA LEU A 86 -4.28 -4.18 -9.62
C LEU A 86 -5.50 -3.49 -9.00
N ILE A 87 -5.91 -3.96 -7.81
CA ILE A 87 -6.89 -3.26 -6.99
C ILE A 87 -6.25 -1.99 -6.42
N SER A 88 -7.00 -0.88 -6.51
CA SER A 88 -6.66 0.46 -6.02
C SER A 88 -6.26 0.49 -4.52
N THR A 89 -5.77 1.65 -4.08
CA THR A 89 -5.44 1.92 -2.67
C THR A 89 -6.59 1.53 -1.75
N ALA A 90 -6.29 0.70 -0.75
CA ALA A 90 -7.30 0.20 0.19
C ALA A 90 -7.27 1.02 1.48
N LYS A 91 -8.45 1.40 1.98
CA LYS A 91 -8.59 2.06 3.29
C LYS A 91 -8.65 0.98 4.38
N VAL A 92 -7.68 0.98 5.29
CA VAL A 92 -7.56 -0.01 6.38
C VAL A 92 -7.65 0.67 7.75
N VAL A 93 -8.14 -0.07 8.76
CA VAL A 93 -8.16 0.38 10.16
C VAL A 93 -6.98 -0.25 10.89
N THR A 94 -6.16 0.56 11.54
CA THR A 94 -4.96 0.13 12.27
C THR A 94 -4.95 0.72 13.68
N ARG A 95 -4.01 0.25 14.52
CA ARG A 95 -3.70 0.91 15.79
C ARG A 95 -3.18 2.33 15.55
N ALA A 96 -3.50 3.25 16.44
CA ALA A 96 -3.12 4.66 16.35
C ALA A 96 -1.62 4.88 16.50
N GLU A 97 -0.98 4.11 17.38
CA GLU A 97 0.46 4.15 17.68
C GLU A 97 1.34 3.55 16.58
N TYR A 98 0.75 2.97 15.53
CA TYR A 98 1.51 2.35 14.47
C TYR A 98 2.11 3.40 13.53
N TYR A 99 3.43 3.56 13.60
CA TYR A 99 4.21 4.38 12.67
C TYR A 99 4.54 3.58 11.40
N GLY A 100 3.75 3.75 10.35
CA GLY A 100 4.07 3.21 9.02
C GLY A 100 2.85 3.01 8.11
N ARG A 101 3.08 3.03 6.79
CA ARG A 101 2.11 2.50 5.81
C ARG A 101 2.32 1.00 5.72
N ARG A 102 1.39 0.20 6.24
CA ARG A 102 1.43 -1.24 6.00
C ARG A 102 1.24 -1.47 4.50
N SER A 103 2.26 -1.97 3.83
CA SER A 103 2.12 -2.50 2.48
C SER A 103 1.40 -3.83 2.54
N ILE A 104 0.26 -3.92 1.85
CA ILE A 104 -0.38 -5.22 1.65
C ILE A 104 0.38 -5.90 0.51
N LEU A 105 1.05 -7.00 0.84
CA LEU A 105 1.73 -7.85 -0.12
C LEU A 105 0.70 -8.48 -1.05
N GLN A 106 0.89 -8.37 -2.37
CA GLN A 106 -0.01 -8.98 -3.35
C GLN A 106 0.45 -10.38 -3.74
N PRO A 107 -0.45 -11.37 -3.76
CA PRO A 107 -0.23 -12.60 -4.50
C PRO A 107 -0.06 -12.26 -5.98
N GLY A 108 1.06 -12.70 -6.55
CA GLY A 108 1.51 -12.31 -7.89
C GLY A 108 0.63 -12.90 -8.98
N ASN A 109 -0.16 -12.04 -9.63
CA ASN A 109 -0.53 -12.23 -11.03
C ASN A 109 -0.78 -10.84 -11.64
N ARG A 110 0.11 -10.41 -12.54
CA ARG A 110 0.04 -9.12 -13.24
C ARG A 110 0.25 -9.36 -14.72
N ASN A 111 -0.82 -9.63 -15.43
CA ASN A 111 -0.79 -9.56 -16.88
C ASN A 111 -0.80 -8.07 -17.26
N TRP A 112 0.25 -7.66 -17.96
CA TRP A 112 0.34 -6.35 -18.56
C TRP A 112 -0.29 -6.43 -19.94
N VAL A 113 -1.10 -5.43 -20.27
CA VAL A 113 -1.62 -5.24 -21.63
C VAL A 113 -0.99 -3.94 -22.11
N THR A 114 -0.32 -4.03 -23.26
CA THR A 114 0.21 -2.90 -24.04
C THR A 114 -0.81 -2.46 -25.06
#